data_AF-A0A8S3ZXJ3-F1
#
_entry.id   AF-A0A8S3ZXJ3-F1
#
_cell.length_a   1.000
_cell.length_b   1.000
_cell.length_c   1.000
_cell.angle_alpha   90.00
_cell.angle_beta   90.00
_cell.angle_gamma   90.00
#
_symmetry.space_group_name_H-M   'P 1'
#
loop_
_entity.id
_entity.type
_entity.pdbx_description
1 polymer ?
#
loop_
_entity_poly.entity_id
_entity_poly.type
_entity_poly.pdbx_seq_one_letter_code
_entity_poly.pdbx_strand_id
1 'polypeptide(L)'
;LSVNFTLGTTAVICYFMKKQLVDNRTLDVHCDLTQLIDTIDLTGRSVGFLCSVHVSGGRNVALKAWTYQDTTDVQLVRGISLRFSSDKAVDSNTDGNFYNSLSCSRTASHRAPGFPLPTWIVKLSREFAVNRYAIHNRRDVQANLLTGFRLYSFDSQNNSQFVFNNTDTVTKQVYTINHMPLPIKAVVVMATNRNGILALCEVEIYG
;
A
#
# COMPACT_ATOMS: atom_id res chain seq x y z
N LEU A 1 -22.26 -14.62 11.06
CA LEU A 1 -21.91 -13.19 10.87
C LEU A 1 -22.59 -12.69 9.61
N SER A 2 -23.40 -11.65 9.75
CA SER A 2 -24.00 -10.91 8.63
C SER A 2 -23.37 -9.52 8.57
N VAL A 3 -23.22 -8.99 7.35
CA VAL A 3 -22.55 -7.71 7.08
C VAL A 3 -23.49 -6.86 6.24
N ASN A 4 -23.84 -5.69 6.72
CA ASN A 4 -24.64 -4.71 5.99
C ASN A 4 -23.84 -3.42 5.80
N PHE A 5 -24.22 -2.64 4.80
CA PHE A 5 -23.52 -1.41 4.42
C PHE A 5 -24.52 -0.24 4.38
N THR A 6 -24.13 0.93 4.88
CA THR A 6 -24.94 2.14 4.75
C THR A 6 -24.10 3.34 4.29
N LEU A 7 -24.81 4.32 3.73
CA LEU A 7 -24.32 5.66 3.46
C LEU A 7 -25.29 6.63 4.12
N GLY A 8 -24.88 7.25 5.23
CA GLY A 8 -25.77 7.96 6.14
C GLY A 8 -26.88 7.04 6.64
N THR A 9 -28.13 7.40 6.34
CA THR A 9 -29.33 6.60 6.70
C THR A 9 -29.77 5.64 5.60
N THR A 10 -29.09 5.62 4.44
CA THR A 10 -29.50 4.83 3.29
C THR A 10 -28.80 3.48 3.28
N ALA A 11 -29.57 2.39 3.20
CA ALA A 11 -29.03 1.05 3.05
C ALA A 11 -28.41 0.84 1.67
N VAL A 12 -27.21 0.29 1.63
CA VAL A 12 -26.48 -0.05 0.41
C VAL A 12 -26.48 -1.57 0.24
N ILE A 13 -27.14 -2.04 -0.81
CA ILE A 13 -27.34 -3.48 -1.02
C ILE A 13 -26.14 -4.08 -1.74
N CYS A 14 -25.53 -5.08 -1.11
CA CYS A 14 -24.53 -5.93 -1.73
C CYS A 14 -25.19 -7.17 -2.37
N TYR A 15 -25.45 -7.12 -3.68
CA TYR A 15 -26.09 -8.23 -4.38
C TYR A 15 -25.23 -9.50 -4.48
N PHE A 16 -23.90 -9.34 -4.54
CA PHE A 16 -22.95 -10.44 -4.78
C PHE A 16 -21.87 -10.49 -3.69
N MET A 17 -22.29 -10.64 -2.44
CA MET A 17 -21.36 -10.77 -1.32
C MET A 17 -20.59 -12.09 -1.41
N LYS A 18 -19.26 -11.99 -1.41
CA LYS A 18 -18.35 -13.14 -1.38
C LYS A 18 -17.83 -13.29 0.05
N LYS A 19 -17.80 -14.53 0.53
CA LYS A 19 -17.26 -14.88 1.84
C LYS A 19 -16.22 -15.97 1.67
N GLN A 20 -15.03 -15.78 2.22
CA GLN A 20 -13.93 -16.73 2.11
C GLN A 20 -13.24 -16.88 3.46
N LEU A 21 -13.02 -18.12 3.89
CA LEU A 21 -12.13 -18.39 5.01
C LEU A 21 -10.68 -18.27 4.51
N VAL A 22 -9.92 -17.34 5.09
CA VAL A 22 -8.47 -17.21 4.85
C VAL A 22 -7.73 -18.29 5.64
N ASP A 23 -8.19 -18.54 6.87
CA ASP A 23 -7.72 -19.61 7.74
C ASP A 23 -8.85 -20.04 8.72
N ASN A 24 -8.54 -20.78 9.78
CA ASN A 24 -9.53 -21.27 10.74
C ASN A 24 -10.05 -20.20 11.73
N ARG A 25 -9.54 -18.96 11.67
CA ARG A 25 -9.87 -17.83 12.55
C ARG A 25 -10.24 -16.56 11.79
N THR A 26 -9.96 -16.51 10.49
CA THR A 26 -10.13 -15.31 9.66
C THR A 26 -11.15 -15.54 8.56
N LEU A 27 -12.26 -14.81 8.61
CA LEU A 27 -13.28 -14.74 7.57
C LEU A 27 -13.14 -13.42 6.80
N ASP A 28 -12.82 -13.51 5.52
CA ASP A 28 -12.85 -12.39 4.60
C ASP A 28 -14.25 -12.25 3.97
N VAL A 29 -14.74 -11.02 3.91
CA VAL A 29 -16.05 -10.68 3.33
C VAL A 29 -15.84 -9.55 2.34
N HIS A 30 -16.10 -9.84 1.08
CA HIS A 30 -15.90 -8.91 -0.02
C HIS A 30 -17.21 -8.56 -0.69
N CYS A 31 -17.38 -7.29 -1.02
CA CYS A 31 -18.47 -6.81 -1.86
C CYS A 31 -17.96 -5.85 -2.93
N ASP A 32 -18.38 -6.08 -4.17
CA ASP A 32 -18.09 -5.22 -5.33
C ASP A 32 -19.09 -4.05 -5.39
N LEU A 33 -19.06 -3.15 -4.39
CA LEU A 33 -19.90 -1.94 -4.39
C LEU A 33 -19.28 -0.87 -5.32
N THR A 34 -20.12 -0.22 -6.13
CA THR A 34 -19.70 0.91 -6.98
C THR A 34 -19.87 2.27 -6.32
N GLN A 35 -20.57 2.31 -5.18
CA GLN A 35 -20.87 3.51 -4.41
C GLN A 35 -20.11 3.50 -3.09
N LEU A 36 -19.77 4.70 -2.60
CA LEU A 36 -19.15 4.88 -1.30
C LEU A 36 -20.14 4.48 -0.18
N ILE A 37 -19.57 4.02 0.92
CA ILE A 37 -20.26 3.70 2.17
C ILE A 37 -19.50 4.39 3.30
N ASP A 38 -20.20 4.70 4.40
CA ASP A 38 -19.57 5.26 5.60
C ASP A 38 -19.67 4.34 6.81
N THR A 39 -20.58 3.36 6.78
CA THR A 39 -20.83 2.47 7.91
C THR A 39 -20.95 1.01 7.44
N ILE A 40 -20.41 0.11 8.27
CA ILE A 40 -20.54 -1.34 8.13
C ILE A 40 -21.16 -1.89 9.41
N ASP A 41 -22.32 -2.51 9.29
CA ASP A 41 -23.01 -3.13 10.41
C ASP A 41 -22.77 -4.64 10.43
N LEU A 42 -22.08 -5.09 11.48
CA LEU A 42 -21.86 -6.51 11.75
C LEU A 42 -22.93 -7.03 12.71
N THR A 43 -23.69 -8.05 12.29
CA THR A 43 -24.76 -8.62 13.11
C THR A 43 -24.65 -10.15 13.24
N GLY A 44 -25.22 -10.67 14.33
CA GLY A 44 -25.30 -12.09 14.64
C GLY A 44 -24.50 -12.52 15.87
N ARG A 45 -24.72 -13.77 16.32
CA ARG A 45 -24.17 -14.29 17.59
C ARG A 45 -22.65 -14.24 17.70
N SER A 46 -21.95 -14.39 16.57
CA SER A 46 -20.48 -14.43 16.54
C SER A 46 -19.80 -13.07 16.73
N VAL A 47 -20.53 -11.94 16.61
CA VAL A 47 -19.94 -10.60 16.69
C VAL A 47 -19.25 -10.36 18.04
N GLY A 48 -19.83 -10.88 19.13
CA GLY A 48 -19.25 -10.77 20.48
C GLY A 48 -17.96 -11.59 20.70
N PHE A 49 -17.53 -12.37 19.71
CA PHE A 49 -16.33 -13.20 19.77
C PHE A 49 -15.25 -12.75 18.77
N LEU A 50 -15.42 -11.60 18.10
CA LEU A 50 -14.45 -11.07 17.16
C LEU A 50 -13.25 -10.49 17.92
N CYS A 51 -12.04 -10.97 17.64
CA CYS A 51 -10.81 -10.40 18.19
C CYS A 51 -10.41 -9.09 17.51
N SER A 52 -10.72 -8.95 16.22
CA SER A 52 -10.36 -7.79 15.41
C SER A 52 -11.26 -7.70 14.19
N VAL A 53 -11.45 -6.47 13.68
CA VAL A 53 -12.12 -6.21 12.40
C VAL A 53 -11.17 -5.38 11.54
N HIS A 54 -10.90 -5.84 10.32
CA HIS A 54 -10.11 -5.09 9.34
C HIS A 54 -11.02 -4.67 8.18
N VAL A 55 -11.18 -3.36 7.99
CA VAL A 55 -11.96 -2.81 6.87
C VAL A 55 -10.99 -2.28 5.83
N SER A 56 -10.97 -2.90 4.66
CA SER A 56 -10.01 -2.53 3.60
C SER A 56 -10.29 -1.17 2.96
N GLY A 57 -11.54 -0.69 3.01
CA GLY A 57 -11.94 0.60 2.45
C GLY A 57 -12.04 0.63 0.92
N GLY A 58 -11.85 -0.52 0.25
CA GLY A 58 -11.87 -0.62 -1.21
C GLY A 58 -11.01 -1.79 -1.69
N ARG A 59 -10.74 -1.84 -3.00
CA ARG A 59 -9.82 -2.81 -3.60
C ARG A 59 -8.41 -2.22 -3.59
N ASN A 60 -7.37 -3.04 -3.46
CA ASN A 60 -6.01 -2.59 -3.78
C ASN A 60 -5.90 -2.30 -5.29
N VAL A 61 -5.96 -1.03 -5.67
CA VAL A 61 -5.91 -0.54 -7.06
C VAL A 61 -4.48 -0.42 -7.60
N ALA A 62 -3.47 -0.54 -6.73
CA ALA A 62 -2.06 -0.54 -7.14
C ALA A 62 -1.58 -1.89 -7.67
N LEU A 63 -2.32 -2.98 -7.40
CA LEU A 63 -1.92 -4.33 -7.76
C LEU A 63 -1.55 -4.45 -9.25
N LYS A 64 -0.29 -4.79 -9.52
CA LYS A 64 0.30 -4.92 -10.86
C LYS A 64 0.18 -3.66 -11.73
N ALA A 65 0.00 -2.49 -11.11
CA ALA A 65 -0.03 -1.23 -11.81
C ALA A 65 1.36 -0.91 -12.40
N TRP A 66 1.41 0.06 -13.31
CA TRP A 66 2.67 0.52 -13.86
C TRP A 66 3.46 1.26 -12.79
N THR A 67 4.73 0.89 -12.62
CA THR A 67 5.62 1.51 -11.64
C THR A 67 6.92 2.00 -12.28
N TYR A 68 7.56 2.91 -11.57
CA TYR A 68 8.89 3.41 -11.90
C TYR A 68 9.63 3.74 -10.61
N GLN A 69 10.94 3.54 -10.59
CA GLN A 69 11.80 4.06 -9.55
C GLN A 69 13.02 4.71 -10.18
N ASP A 70 13.53 5.75 -9.54
CA ASP A 70 14.58 6.60 -10.10
C ASP A 70 15.88 5.85 -10.39
N THR A 71 16.22 4.87 -9.56
CA THR A 71 17.33 3.93 -9.78
C THR A 71 16.92 2.55 -9.33
N THR A 72 17.54 1.50 -9.88
CA THR A 72 17.27 0.12 -9.46
C THR A 72 18.54 -0.51 -8.90
N ASP A 73 18.43 -1.08 -7.70
CA ASP A 73 19.50 -1.84 -7.08
C ASP A 73 19.64 -3.22 -7.74
N VAL A 74 20.89 -3.60 -8.01
CA VAL A 74 21.27 -4.90 -8.57
C VAL A 74 22.38 -5.46 -7.70
N GLN A 75 22.14 -6.61 -7.07
CA GLN A 75 23.09 -7.23 -6.15
C GLN A 75 23.49 -8.62 -6.62
N LEU A 76 24.78 -8.94 -6.48
CA LEU A 76 25.29 -10.29 -6.67
C LEU A 76 25.20 -11.07 -5.36
N VAL A 77 24.29 -12.03 -5.30
CA VAL A 77 24.11 -12.91 -4.14
C VAL A 77 24.41 -14.34 -4.57
N ARG A 78 25.48 -14.92 -4.00
CA ARG A 78 25.92 -16.30 -4.32
C ARG A 78 26.12 -16.54 -5.83
N GLY A 79 26.65 -15.55 -6.55
CA GLY A 79 26.89 -15.62 -7.99
C GLY A 79 25.66 -15.37 -8.87
N ILE A 80 24.50 -15.06 -8.28
CA ILE A 80 23.26 -14.72 -9.00
C ILE A 80 23.07 -13.20 -8.95
N SER A 81 22.82 -12.60 -10.11
CA SER A 81 22.45 -11.18 -10.22
C SER A 81 20.96 -11.02 -9.92
N LEU A 82 20.63 -10.39 -8.79
CA LEU A 82 19.27 -10.11 -8.35
C LEU A 82 18.94 -8.64 -8.60
N ARG A 83 17.78 -8.38 -9.19
CA ARG A 83 17.30 -7.03 -9.53
C ARG A 83 16.06 -6.70 -8.72
N PHE A 84 16.11 -5.59 -7.98
CA PHE A 84 15.03 -5.15 -7.08
C PHE A 84 14.22 -4.02 -7.71
N SER A 85 13.48 -4.36 -8.77
CA SER A 85 12.73 -3.41 -9.60
C SER A 85 11.48 -2.86 -8.91
N SER A 86 10.94 -1.76 -9.43
CA SER A 86 9.80 -1.04 -8.83
C SER A 86 8.51 -1.84 -8.77
N ASP A 87 8.30 -2.77 -9.71
CA ASP A 87 7.09 -3.61 -9.81
C ASP A 87 6.95 -4.58 -8.65
N LYS A 88 8.06 -4.87 -7.96
CA LYS A 88 8.07 -5.69 -6.74
C LYS A 88 7.18 -5.12 -5.64
N ALA A 89 7.06 -3.80 -5.53
CA ALA A 89 6.21 -3.18 -4.52
C ALA A 89 4.71 -3.21 -4.84
N VAL A 90 4.28 -3.87 -5.92
CA VAL A 90 2.85 -4.04 -6.28
C VAL A 90 2.58 -5.46 -6.77
N ASP A 91 3.35 -6.43 -6.28
CA ASP A 91 3.29 -7.83 -6.74
C ASP A 91 2.38 -8.70 -5.87
N SER A 92 1.72 -8.11 -4.86
CA SER A 92 0.85 -8.75 -3.87
C SER A 92 1.57 -9.53 -2.78
N ASN A 93 2.89 -9.36 -2.60
CA ASN A 93 3.65 -10.05 -1.58
C ASN A 93 4.22 -9.08 -0.53
N THR A 94 3.61 -9.10 0.65
CA THR A 94 3.99 -8.23 1.78
C THR A 94 5.20 -8.75 2.57
N ASP A 95 5.85 -9.84 2.15
CA ASP A 95 6.99 -10.40 2.87
C ASP A 95 8.21 -9.46 2.84
N GLY A 96 8.40 -8.79 3.97
CA GLY A 96 9.51 -7.86 4.21
C GLY A 96 10.89 -8.52 4.35
N ASN A 97 11.02 -9.85 4.24
CA ASN A 97 12.32 -10.52 4.23
C ASN A 97 13.01 -10.40 2.86
N PHE A 98 13.85 -9.37 2.75
CA PHE A 98 14.40 -8.89 1.49
C PHE A 98 15.07 -9.96 0.61
N TYR A 99 15.91 -10.83 1.18
CA TYR A 99 16.66 -11.84 0.40
C TYR A 99 15.91 -13.16 0.22
N ASN A 100 14.91 -13.45 1.06
CA ASN A 100 14.14 -14.68 0.95
C ASN A 100 12.94 -14.51 0.01
N SER A 101 12.22 -13.39 0.09
CA SER A 101 11.02 -13.17 -0.72
C SER A 101 11.35 -12.66 -2.12
N LEU A 102 12.42 -11.84 -2.23
CA LEU A 102 12.75 -11.10 -3.45
C LEU A 102 11.58 -10.24 -3.99
N SER A 103 10.65 -9.86 -3.11
CA SER A 103 9.47 -9.03 -3.41
C SER A 103 9.61 -7.58 -3.00
N CYS A 104 10.76 -7.15 -2.49
CA CYS A 104 10.95 -5.73 -2.21
C CYS A 104 11.60 -5.00 -3.39
N SER A 105 11.00 -3.88 -3.78
CA SER A 105 11.67 -2.88 -4.60
C SER A 105 12.82 -2.24 -3.81
N ARG A 106 13.88 -1.82 -4.51
CA ARG A 106 14.98 -1.09 -3.89
C ARG A 106 15.69 -0.20 -4.88
N THR A 107 15.86 1.05 -4.48
CA THR A 107 16.71 1.98 -5.22
C THR A 107 18.19 1.79 -4.90
N ALA A 108 19.09 2.18 -5.80
CA ALA A 108 20.53 2.01 -5.60
C ALA A 108 21.06 2.81 -4.38
N SER A 109 22.02 2.23 -3.66
CA SER A 109 22.65 2.80 -2.45
C SER A 109 23.75 3.83 -2.73
N HIS A 110 24.46 3.68 -3.84
CA HIS A 110 25.57 4.56 -4.22
C HIS A 110 25.10 5.56 -5.26
N ARG A 111 24.76 6.76 -4.81
CA ARG A 111 24.30 7.85 -5.66
C ARG A 111 25.38 8.92 -5.74
N ALA A 112 25.69 9.37 -6.96
CA ALA A 112 26.63 10.46 -7.15
C ALA A 112 26.06 11.77 -6.54
N PRO A 113 26.90 12.67 -6.01
CA PRO A 113 26.45 13.99 -5.57
C PRO A 113 25.65 14.69 -6.67
N GLY A 114 24.48 15.24 -6.32
CA GLY A 114 23.58 15.92 -7.26
C GLY A 114 22.45 15.05 -7.84
N PHE A 115 22.43 13.74 -7.58
CA PHE A 115 21.26 12.92 -7.91
C PHE A 115 19.99 13.34 -7.11
N PRO A 116 18.79 13.19 -7.69
CA PRO A 116 17.54 13.45 -6.99
C PRO A 116 17.35 12.49 -5.80
N LEU A 117 16.41 12.84 -4.92
CA LEU A 117 16.01 11.98 -3.80
C LEU A 117 15.51 10.61 -4.32
N PRO A 118 15.82 9.50 -3.62
CA PRO A 118 15.25 8.20 -3.94
C PRO A 118 13.74 8.25 -4.07
N THR A 119 13.22 7.79 -5.20
CA THR A 119 11.82 7.98 -5.56
C THR A 119 11.26 6.72 -6.21
N TRP A 120 10.08 6.33 -5.77
CA TRP A 120 9.25 5.30 -6.37
C TRP A 120 7.90 5.91 -6.76
N ILE A 121 7.36 5.50 -7.90
CA ILE A 121 6.15 6.03 -8.52
C ILE A 121 5.27 4.85 -8.94
N VAL A 122 3.97 4.98 -8.74
CA VAL A 122 2.95 4.13 -9.35
C VAL A 122 1.93 4.97 -10.09
N LYS A 123 1.56 4.52 -11.30
CA LYS A 123 0.48 5.11 -12.10
C LYS A 123 -0.66 4.10 -12.19
N LEU A 124 -1.82 4.52 -11.68
CA LEU A 124 -3.05 3.73 -11.68
C LEU A 124 -3.68 3.75 -13.08
N SER A 125 -4.48 2.73 -13.39
CA SER A 125 -5.12 2.57 -14.72
C SER A 125 -6.10 3.69 -15.06
N ARG A 126 -6.71 4.30 -14.04
CA ARG A 126 -7.59 5.48 -14.08
C ARG A 126 -7.54 6.20 -12.73
N GLU A 127 -8.31 7.26 -12.57
CA GLU A 127 -8.56 7.81 -11.23
C GLU A 127 -9.41 6.86 -10.40
N PHE A 128 -9.01 6.70 -9.14
CA PHE A 128 -9.77 5.98 -8.12
C PHE A 128 -10.01 6.90 -6.93
N ALA A 129 -11.12 6.69 -6.21
CA ALA A 129 -11.44 7.39 -4.98
C ALA A 129 -10.64 6.78 -3.82
N VAL A 130 -9.33 7.06 -3.80
CA VAL A 130 -8.39 6.47 -2.84
C VAL A 130 -8.63 7.07 -1.46
N ASN A 131 -8.66 6.21 -0.44
CA ASN A 131 -8.86 6.62 0.96
C ASN A 131 -7.79 6.05 1.91
N ARG A 132 -6.97 5.10 1.44
CA ARG A 132 -5.98 4.45 2.29
C ARG A 132 -4.76 3.99 1.51
N TYR A 133 -3.60 4.22 2.11
CA TYR A 133 -2.33 3.63 1.71
C TYR A 133 -1.84 2.68 2.80
N ALA A 134 -1.28 1.53 2.41
CA ALA A 134 -0.48 0.68 3.29
C ALA A 134 0.88 0.44 2.65
N ILE A 135 1.93 0.96 3.29
CA ILE A 135 3.31 0.82 2.82
C ILE A 135 4.01 -0.20 3.70
N HIS A 136 4.29 -1.37 3.15
CA HIS A 136 5.00 -2.47 3.80
C HIS A 136 6.50 -2.25 3.64
N ASN A 137 7.16 -2.14 4.79
CA ASN A 137 8.59 -1.90 4.88
C ASN A 137 9.36 -3.22 4.89
N ARG A 138 10.66 -3.13 4.63
CA ARG A 138 11.62 -4.21 4.87
C ARG A 138 11.68 -4.55 6.37
N ARG A 139 11.79 -5.84 6.71
CA ARG A 139 11.74 -6.34 8.09
C ARG A 139 13.09 -6.75 8.68
N ASP A 140 14.07 -7.09 7.84
CA ASP A 140 15.39 -7.60 8.25
C ASP A 140 16.38 -6.46 8.55
N VAL A 141 17.70 -6.69 8.39
CA VAL A 141 18.81 -5.91 8.98
C VAL A 141 18.90 -4.43 8.53
N GLN A 142 17.96 -3.94 7.72
CA GLN A 142 17.93 -2.55 7.25
C GLN A 142 16.51 -1.95 7.22
N ALA A 143 15.63 -2.40 8.12
CA ALA A 143 14.28 -1.85 8.24
C ALA A 143 14.27 -0.32 8.45
N ASN A 144 15.30 0.22 9.10
CA ASN A 144 15.47 1.64 9.39
C ASN A 144 15.69 2.52 8.14
N LEU A 145 15.82 1.95 6.94
CA LEU A 145 15.98 2.75 5.73
C LEU A 145 14.73 3.58 5.37
N LEU A 146 13.55 3.21 5.88
CA LEU A 146 12.30 3.95 5.68
C LEU A 146 11.95 4.91 6.85
N THR A 147 12.92 5.38 7.63
CA THR A 147 12.70 6.34 8.75
C THR A 147 12.45 7.79 8.30
N GLY A 148 11.88 7.98 7.12
CA GLY A 148 11.59 9.30 6.57
C GLY A 148 11.27 9.25 5.09
N PHE A 149 10.01 9.47 4.76
CA PHE A 149 9.55 9.58 3.37
C PHE A 149 8.40 10.58 3.28
N ARG A 150 8.16 11.06 2.07
CA ARG A 150 6.98 11.82 1.69
C ARG A 150 6.20 11.03 0.67
N LEU A 151 4.90 10.97 0.85
CA LEU A 151 3.96 10.44 -0.13
C LEU A 151 3.20 11.61 -0.74
N TYR A 152 3.19 11.66 -2.06
CA TYR A 152 2.42 12.64 -2.85
C TYR A 152 1.45 11.89 -3.74
N SER A 153 0.21 12.36 -3.79
CA SER A 153 -0.83 11.78 -4.64
C SER A 153 -1.39 12.84 -5.57
N PHE A 154 -1.54 12.47 -6.83
CA PHE A 154 -1.94 13.36 -7.91
C PHE A 154 -3.16 12.82 -8.66
N ASP A 155 -4.03 13.73 -9.11
CA ASP A 155 -5.15 13.42 -10.02
C ASP A 155 -4.67 13.24 -11.49
N SER A 156 -5.60 13.01 -12.42
CA SER A 156 -5.24 12.86 -13.85
C SER A 156 -4.73 14.15 -14.51
N GLN A 157 -5.00 15.30 -13.89
CA GLN A 157 -4.53 16.62 -14.34
C GLN A 157 -3.18 16.99 -13.69
N ASN A 158 -2.58 16.07 -12.92
CA ASN A 158 -1.33 16.25 -12.19
C ASN A 158 -1.41 17.32 -11.09
N ASN A 159 -2.62 17.63 -10.58
CA ASN A 159 -2.78 18.45 -9.39
C ASN A 159 -2.49 17.62 -8.15
N SER A 160 -1.79 18.20 -7.18
CA SER A 160 -1.55 17.56 -5.87
C SER A 160 -2.86 17.48 -5.09
N GLN A 161 -3.31 16.26 -4.82
CA GLN A 161 -4.54 16.00 -4.06
C GLN A 161 -4.24 15.71 -2.59
N PHE A 162 -3.14 15.02 -2.30
CA PHE A 162 -2.78 14.61 -0.96
C PHE A 162 -1.27 14.57 -0.76
N VAL A 163 -0.81 14.98 0.42
CA VAL A 163 0.59 14.90 0.83
C VAL A 163 0.66 14.35 2.24
N PHE A 164 1.48 13.31 2.44
CA PHE A 164 1.81 12.77 3.74
C PHE A 164 3.31 12.85 3.98
N ASN A 165 3.69 13.39 5.13
CA ASN A 165 5.08 13.46 5.57
C ASN A 165 5.27 12.49 6.74
N ASN A 166 6.02 11.42 6.52
CA ASN A 166 6.40 10.53 7.62
C ASN A 166 7.48 11.20 8.48
N THR A 167 7.11 11.53 9.72
CA THR A 167 8.02 12.07 10.75
C THR A 167 8.31 11.07 11.87
N ASP A 168 7.89 9.81 11.70
CA ASP A 168 8.14 8.76 12.68
C ASP A 168 9.65 8.57 12.89
N THR A 169 10.09 8.65 14.13
CA THR A 169 11.48 8.38 14.53
C THR A 169 11.74 6.89 14.74
N VAL A 170 10.69 6.09 14.80
CA VAL A 170 10.74 4.64 14.96
C VAL A 170 10.24 3.97 13.69
N THR A 171 10.99 2.99 13.23
CA THR A 171 10.63 2.18 12.06
C THR A 171 9.39 1.34 12.33
N LYS A 172 8.42 1.41 11.41
CA LYS A 172 7.24 0.54 11.41
C LYS A 172 7.41 -0.53 10.32
N GLN A 173 6.80 -1.69 10.57
CA GLN A 173 6.70 -2.75 9.56
C GLN A 173 5.69 -2.36 8.46
N VAL A 174 4.61 -1.68 8.85
CA VAL A 174 3.60 -1.16 7.93
C VAL A 174 3.26 0.26 8.32
N TYR A 175 3.27 1.17 7.34
CA TYR A 175 2.77 2.53 7.49
C TYR A 175 1.37 2.60 6.87
N THR A 176 0.35 2.68 7.71
CA THR A 176 -1.04 2.86 7.27
C THR A 176 -1.42 4.33 7.33
N ILE A 177 -1.85 4.87 6.19
CA ILE A 177 -2.23 6.28 6.04
C ILE A 177 -3.67 6.30 5.56
N ASN A 178 -4.59 6.80 6.39
CA ASN A 178 -6.00 6.94 6.06
C ASN A 178 -6.34 8.41 5.81
N HIS A 179 -7.22 8.67 4.86
CA HIS A 179 -7.76 10.00 4.58
C HIS A 179 -9.15 9.89 3.94
N MET A 180 -9.85 11.02 3.80
CA MET A 180 -11.12 11.06 3.06
C MET A 180 -10.91 10.67 1.59
N PRO A 181 -11.85 9.96 0.92
CA PRO A 181 -11.68 9.57 -0.47
C PRO A 181 -11.33 10.76 -1.39
N LEU A 182 -10.23 10.65 -2.14
CA LEU A 182 -9.75 11.66 -3.09
C LEU A 182 -9.50 11.04 -4.48
N PRO A 183 -9.68 11.78 -5.58
CA PRO A 183 -9.46 11.26 -6.93
C PRO A 183 -7.96 11.17 -7.25
N ILE A 184 -7.39 9.97 -7.19
CA ILE A 184 -5.96 9.73 -7.38
C ILE A 184 -5.70 8.90 -8.63
N LYS A 185 -4.76 9.34 -9.47
CA LYS A 185 -4.22 8.66 -10.66
C LYS A 185 -2.78 8.19 -10.48
N ALA A 186 -1.98 8.93 -9.70
CA ALA A 186 -0.57 8.62 -9.50
C ALA A 186 -0.15 8.88 -8.05
N VAL A 187 0.77 8.05 -7.56
CA VAL A 187 1.36 8.20 -6.22
C VAL A 187 2.87 8.15 -6.34
N VAL A 188 3.53 9.03 -5.60
CA VAL A 188 4.98 9.15 -5.51
C VAL A 188 5.39 8.98 -4.06
N VAL A 189 6.24 8.00 -3.79
CA VAL A 189 6.92 7.83 -2.49
C VAL A 189 8.36 8.28 -2.66
N MET A 190 8.77 9.27 -1.89
CA MET A 190 10.08 9.90 -1.99
C MET A 190 10.78 9.88 -0.63
N ALA A 191 12.01 9.38 -0.57
CA ALA A 191 12.81 9.44 0.66
C ALA A 191 13.11 10.90 1.03
N THR A 192 13.23 11.21 2.32
CA THR A 192 13.62 12.56 2.77
C THR A 192 15.13 12.78 2.80
N ASN A 193 15.93 11.71 2.78
CA ASN A 193 17.39 11.74 2.78
C ASN A 193 17.96 11.45 1.36
N ARG A 194 18.85 12.32 0.87
CA ARG A 194 19.52 12.18 -0.46
C ARG A 194 20.47 10.99 -0.56
N ASN A 195 21.12 10.64 0.55
CA ASN A 195 21.94 9.45 0.65
C ASN A 195 21.12 8.23 1.11
N GLY A 196 19.81 8.40 1.22
CA GLY A 196 18.88 7.36 1.63
C GLY A 196 18.71 6.29 0.55
N ILE A 197 18.10 5.18 0.95
CA ILE A 197 17.67 4.12 0.07
C ILE A 197 16.18 3.97 0.27
N LEU A 198 15.41 3.97 -0.81
CA LEU A 198 14.01 3.61 -0.74
C LEU A 198 13.88 2.10 -1.00
N ALA A 199 13.40 1.37 -0.01
CA ALA A 199 13.06 -0.05 -0.13
C ALA A 199 11.61 -0.25 0.29
N LEU A 200 10.76 -0.66 -0.65
CA LEU A 200 9.33 -0.86 -0.42
C LEU A 200 9.00 -2.30 -0.78
N CYS A 201 8.45 -3.04 0.19
CA CYS A 201 8.11 -4.45 0.01
C CYS A 201 6.73 -4.63 -0.59
N GLU A 202 5.78 -3.77 -0.23
CA GLU A 202 4.50 -3.66 -0.92
C GLU A 202 3.92 -2.27 -0.68
N VAL A 203 3.25 -1.71 -1.67
CA VAL A 203 2.49 -0.46 -1.59
C VAL A 203 1.08 -0.77 -2.05
N GLU A 204 0.20 -0.90 -1.07
CA GLU A 204 -1.22 -1.12 -1.32
C GLU A 204 -1.94 0.22 -1.30
N ILE A 205 -2.76 0.46 -2.32
CA ILE A 205 -3.56 1.68 -2.46
C ILE A 205 -5.02 1.26 -2.54
N TYR A 206 -5.84 1.67 -1.59
CA TYR A 206 -7.24 1.24 -1.50
C TYR A 206 -8.21 2.35 -1.89
N GLY A 207 -9.19 1.97 -2.74
CA GLY A 207 -10.32 2.77 -3.19
C GLY A 207 -11.15 2.06 -4.24
#